data_AF-A0A1B1B2F6-F1
#
_entry.id   AF-A0A1B1B2F6-F1
#
_cell.length_a   1.000
_cell.length_b   1.000
_cell.length_c   1.000
_cell.angle_alpha   90.00
_cell.angle_beta   90.00
_cell.angle_gamma   90.00
#
_symmetry.space_group_name_H-M   'P 1'
#
loop_
_entity.id
_entity.type
_entity.pdbx_description
1 polymer ?
#
loop_
_entity_poly.entity_id
_entity_poly.type
_entity_poly.pdbx_seq_one_letter_code
_entity_poly.pdbx_strand_id
1 'polypeptide(L)'
;MIVAGGLPATEQLIVGHTRRSDLVGLWQSVLWADGYSTRSGITCTYDEATADATRVWQSNHHLSADGIVGSVTWGAAAQRIAFSGQWIVYQGERFGLPLRLDGDDVYEVWDTGRFRRLRTDAVTLTRCR
;
A
#
# COMPACT_ATOMS: atom_id res chain seq x y z
N MET A 1 1.74 1.41 18.10
CA MET A 1 1.67 -0.05 18.16
C MET A 1 0.88 -0.50 16.94
N ILE A 2 1.54 -0.94 15.88
CA ILE A 2 0.91 -1.43 14.65
C ILE A 2 1.49 -2.80 14.39
N VAL A 3 0.84 -3.82 14.96
CA VAL A 3 1.11 -5.22 14.69
C VAL A 3 -0.20 -5.98 14.92
N ALA A 4 -0.75 -6.55 13.85
CA ALA A 4 -1.62 -7.74 13.83
C ALA A 4 -2.17 -7.91 12.40
N GLY A 5 -1.38 -8.49 11.51
CA GLY A 5 -1.87 -9.15 10.27
C GLY A 5 -2.70 -8.33 9.28
N GLY A 6 -2.75 -7.00 9.39
CA GLY A 6 -3.56 -6.14 8.55
C GLY A 6 -2.85 -4.82 8.22
N LEU A 7 -3.11 -4.30 7.02
CA LEU A 7 -2.74 -2.93 6.64
C LEU A 7 -3.22 -1.95 7.73
N PRO A 8 -2.52 -0.83 7.99
CA PRO A 8 -2.72 -0.07 9.21
C PRO A 8 -4.13 0.51 9.30
N ALA A 9 -5.03 -0.22 9.94
CA ALA A 9 -6.44 0.11 10.00
C ALA A 9 -6.70 1.44 10.73
N THR A 10 -5.75 1.91 11.53
CA THR A 10 -5.83 3.15 12.29
C THR A 10 -5.18 4.35 11.62
N GLU A 11 -4.33 4.16 10.61
CA GLU A 11 -3.62 5.25 9.95
C GLU A 11 -4.32 5.63 8.63
N GLN A 12 -4.73 6.90 8.53
CA GLN A 12 -5.37 7.42 7.33
C GLN A 12 -4.35 8.08 6.40
N LEU A 13 -4.43 7.75 5.12
CA LEU A 13 -3.69 8.48 4.08
C LEU A 13 -4.58 9.57 3.46
N ILE A 14 -4.18 10.83 3.61
CA ILE A 14 -4.92 12.04 3.27
C ILE A 14 -3.95 13.07 2.71
N VAL A 15 -4.35 13.73 1.62
CA VAL A 15 -3.58 14.82 0.99
C VAL A 15 -3.27 15.91 2.01
N GLY A 16 -2.01 16.34 2.08
CA GLY A 16 -1.55 17.43 2.95
C GLY A 16 -1.43 17.08 4.45
N HIS A 17 -2.01 15.97 4.91
CA HIS A 17 -1.94 15.53 6.31
C HIS A 17 -1.04 14.32 6.54
N THR A 18 -0.80 13.53 5.49
CA THR A 18 0.03 12.33 5.59
C THR A 18 1.50 12.64 5.40
N ARG A 19 2.30 12.26 6.39
CA ARG A 19 3.76 12.30 6.29
C ARG A 19 4.23 11.35 5.20
N ARG A 20 5.17 11.81 4.39
CA ARG A 20 5.89 10.98 3.41
C ARG A 20 6.54 9.76 4.08
N SER A 21 6.18 8.55 3.67
CA SER A 21 6.64 7.30 4.32
C SER A 21 6.51 6.07 3.43
N ASP A 22 7.13 4.95 3.84
CA ASP A 22 7.01 3.68 3.12
C ASP A 22 5.56 3.17 3.08
N LEU A 23 4.72 3.55 4.06
CA LEU A 23 3.29 3.22 4.05
C LEU A 23 2.57 3.80 2.82
N VAL A 24 2.90 5.04 2.46
CA VAL A 24 2.38 5.64 1.23
C VAL A 24 2.91 4.89 0.01
N GLY A 25 4.18 4.50 0.02
CA GLY A 25 4.78 3.71 -1.05
C GLY A 25 4.15 2.33 -1.23
N LEU A 26 3.72 1.70 -0.13
CA LEU A 26 2.93 0.47 -0.16
C LEU A 26 1.58 0.70 -0.84
N TRP A 27 0.86 1.75 -0.45
CA TRP A 27 -0.42 2.07 -1.10
C TRP A 27 -0.27 2.38 -2.59
N GLN A 28 0.72 3.18 -2.98
CA GLN A 28 1.02 3.44 -4.39
C GLN A 28 1.42 2.16 -5.14
N SER A 29 2.04 1.19 -4.45
CA SER A 29 2.33 -0.13 -5.03
C SER A 29 1.07 -0.97 -5.23
N VAL A 30 0.07 -0.87 -4.35
CA VAL A 30 -1.26 -1.46 -4.53
C VAL A 30 -1.95 -0.85 -5.75
N LEU A 31 -1.99 0.47 -5.85
CA LEU A 31 -2.55 1.18 -7.01
C LEU A 31 -1.86 0.76 -8.32
N TRP A 32 -0.54 0.61 -8.32
CA TRP A 32 0.20 0.09 -9.47
C TRP A 32 -0.17 -1.37 -9.78
N ALA A 33 -0.30 -2.21 -8.76
CA ALA A 33 -0.63 -3.63 -8.91
C ALA A 33 -2.01 -3.84 -9.56
N ASP A 34 -2.98 -2.95 -9.28
CA ASP A 34 -4.29 -2.96 -9.94
C ASP A 34 -4.33 -2.19 -11.27
N GLY A 35 -3.26 -1.47 -11.60
CA GLY A 35 -3.14 -0.76 -12.87
C GLY A 35 -3.67 0.68 -12.88
N TYR A 36 -3.91 1.27 -11.71
CA TYR A 36 -4.32 2.67 -11.58
C TYR A 36 -3.15 3.66 -11.64
N SER A 37 -1.92 3.17 -11.55
CA SER A 37 -0.71 3.99 -11.67
C SER A 37 0.43 3.23 -12.35
N THR A 38 1.49 3.95 -12.70
CA THR A 38 2.72 3.36 -13.23
C THR A 38 3.70 3.06 -12.10
N ARG A 39 4.64 2.14 -12.33
CA ARG A 39 5.69 1.80 -11.35
C ARG A 39 6.53 3.02 -10.94
N SER A 40 6.70 4.00 -11.83
CA SER A 40 7.41 5.27 -11.59
C SER A 40 6.59 6.27 -10.77
N GLY A 41 5.28 6.06 -10.60
CA GLY A 41 4.41 6.88 -9.74
C GLY A 41 4.54 6.61 -8.24
N ILE A 42 5.42 5.69 -7.82
CA ILE A 42 5.67 5.37 -6.42
C ILE A 42 6.68 6.38 -5.86
N THR A 43 6.19 7.43 -5.20
CA THR A 43 6.98 8.56 -4.67
C THR A 43 7.05 8.59 -3.14
N CYS A 44 6.29 7.72 -2.48
CA CYS A 44 6.03 7.71 -1.04
C CYS A 44 5.38 8.99 -0.50
N THR A 45 4.83 9.84 -1.37
CA THR A 45 4.12 11.08 -1.01
C THR A 45 2.65 10.95 -1.37
N TYR A 46 1.75 11.23 -0.43
CA TYR A 46 0.31 11.14 -0.67
C TYR A 46 -0.19 12.48 -1.19
N ASP A 47 -0.09 12.66 -2.50
CA ASP A 47 -0.48 13.86 -3.24
C ASP A 47 -1.86 13.69 -3.91
N GLU A 48 -2.33 14.74 -4.62
CA GLU A 48 -3.64 14.70 -5.27
C GLU A 48 -3.71 13.63 -6.36
N ALA A 49 -2.63 13.39 -7.10
CA ALA A 49 -2.58 12.32 -8.09
C ALA A 49 -2.76 10.93 -7.46
N THR A 50 -2.16 10.71 -6.29
CA THR A 50 -2.36 9.49 -5.51
C THR A 50 -3.80 9.40 -5.00
N ALA A 51 -4.37 10.49 -4.49
CA ALA A 51 -5.76 10.53 -4.03
C ALA A 51 -6.77 10.27 -5.15
N ASP A 52 -6.56 10.81 -6.35
CA ASP A 52 -7.39 10.54 -7.53
C ASP A 52 -7.36 9.06 -7.92
N ALA A 53 -6.16 8.45 -7.96
CA ALA A 53 -6.03 7.01 -8.19
C ALA A 53 -6.70 6.19 -7.07
N THR A 54 -6.62 6.64 -5.82
CA THR A 54 -7.36 6.04 -4.69
C THR A 54 -8.87 6.10 -4.90
N ARG A 55 -9.43 7.23 -5.37
CA ARG A 55 -10.87 7.35 -5.63
C ARG A 55 -11.34 6.36 -6.69
N VAL A 56 -10.56 6.19 -7.76
CA VAL A 56 -10.84 5.20 -8.81
C VAL A 56 -10.79 3.79 -8.24
N TRP A 57 -9.74 3.46 -7.47
CA TRP A 57 -9.62 2.17 -6.78
C TRP A 57 -10.85 1.92 -5.89
N GLN A 58 -11.18 2.85 -5.00
CA GLN A 58 -12.33 2.75 -4.09
C GLN A 58 -13.63 2.52 -4.85
N SER A 59 -13.88 3.28 -5.92
CA SER A 59 -15.08 3.13 -6.76
C SER A 59 -15.18 1.74 -7.38
N ASN A 60 -14.07 1.23 -7.95
CA ASN A 60 -14.02 -0.10 -8.56
C ASN A 60 -14.12 -1.24 -7.55
N HIS A 61 -13.77 -0.98 -6.29
CA HIS A 61 -13.95 -1.91 -5.16
C HIS A 61 -15.24 -1.66 -4.37
N HIS A 62 -16.20 -0.92 -4.93
CA HIS A 62 -17.53 -0.66 -4.35
C HIS A 62 -17.50 0.03 -2.96
N LEU A 63 -16.51 0.90 -2.76
CA LEU A 63 -16.36 1.73 -1.57
C LEU A 63 -16.77 3.18 -1.85
N SER A 64 -16.91 3.98 -0.79
CA SER A 64 -16.97 5.45 -0.92
C SER A 64 -15.66 5.95 -1.55
N ALA A 65 -15.77 6.65 -2.69
CA ALA A 65 -14.63 7.16 -3.44
C ALA A 65 -14.20 8.55 -2.94
N ASP A 66 -13.82 8.65 -1.67
CA ASP A 66 -13.40 9.90 -1.02
C ASP A 66 -11.91 10.24 -1.22
N GLY A 67 -11.10 9.28 -1.65
CA GLY A 67 -9.66 9.42 -1.82
C GLY A 67 -8.88 9.34 -0.52
N ILE A 68 -9.52 8.92 0.58
CA ILE A 68 -8.89 8.70 1.89
C ILE A 68 -8.66 7.20 2.08
N VAL A 69 -7.40 6.82 2.29
CA VAL A 69 -7.09 5.41 2.63
C VAL A 69 -7.26 5.22 4.13
N GLY A 70 -8.50 4.94 4.55
CA GLY A 70 -8.85 4.62 5.93
C GLY A 70 -9.05 3.12 6.19
N SER A 71 -9.56 2.77 7.37
CA SER A 71 -9.77 1.38 7.82
C SER A 71 -10.53 0.51 6.81
N VAL A 72 -11.58 1.05 6.19
CA VAL A 72 -12.40 0.35 5.19
C VAL A 72 -11.60 0.07 3.91
N THR A 73 -10.82 1.06 3.44
CA THR A 73 -9.98 0.91 2.24
C THR A 73 -8.86 -0.09 2.49
N TRP A 74 -8.19 0.00 3.65
CA TRP A 74 -7.17 -0.95 4.07
C TRP A 74 -7.72 -2.37 4.24
N GLY A 75 -8.91 -2.52 4.84
CA GLY A 75 -9.58 -3.81 4.99
C GLY A 75 -9.89 -4.45 3.64
N ALA A 76 -10.41 -3.68 2.68
CA ALA A 76 -10.67 -4.17 1.33
C ALA A 76 -9.38 -4.59 0.60
N ALA A 77 -8.30 -3.82 0.72
CA ALA A 77 -7.01 -4.20 0.14
C ALA A 77 -6.41 -5.45 0.81
N ALA A 78 -6.57 -5.61 2.13
CA ALA A 78 -6.09 -6.78 2.87
C ALA A 78 -6.79 -8.08 2.46
N GLN A 79 -8.09 -8.03 2.07
CA GLN A 79 -8.82 -9.19 1.55
C GLN A 79 -8.22 -9.74 0.24
N ARG A 80 -7.43 -8.94 -0.46
CA ARG A 80 -6.73 -9.34 -1.69
C ARG A 80 -5.35 -9.91 -1.44
N ILE A 81 -4.92 -10.02 -0.19
CA ILE A 81 -3.68 -10.68 0.19
C ILE A 81 -3.93 -12.18 0.29
N ALA A 82 -3.13 -12.97 -0.42
CA ALA A 82 -3.21 -14.42 -0.41
C ALA A 82 -1.83 -15.06 -0.23
N PHE A 83 -1.81 -16.27 0.30
CA PHE A 83 -0.59 -17.09 0.33
C PHE A 83 -0.23 -17.58 -1.08
N SER A 84 1.04 -17.45 -1.42
CA SER A 84 1.65 -17.97 -2.65
C SER A 84 2.91 -18.74 -2.27
N GLY A 85 2.72 -20.03 -1.95
CA GLY A 85 3.77 -20.89 -1.41
C GLY A 85 4.28 -20.38 -0.05
N GLN A 86 5.55 -19.99 0.01
CA GLN A 86 6.22 -19.50 1.23
C GLN A 86 6.05 -17.99 1.48
N TRP A 87 5.42 -17.26 0.55
CA TRP A 87 5.24 -15.80 0.64
C TRP A 87 3.76 -15.44 0.65
N ILE A 88 3.46 -14.18 1.00
CA ILE A 88 2.15 -13.59 0.76
C ILE A 88 2.23 -12.64 -0.43
N VAL A 89 1.15 -12.51 -1.18
CA VAL A 89 1.09 -11.65 -2.36
C VAL A 89 -0.21 -10.87 -2.29
N TYR A 90 -0.11 -9.56 -2.44
CA TYR A 90 -1.28 -8.77 -2.80
C TYR A 90 -1.63 -9.07 -4.27
N GLN A 91 -2.80 -9.65 -4.48
CA GLN A 91 -3.31 -10.02 -5.79
C GLN A 91 -3.92 -8.80 -6.48
N GLY A 92 -3.11 -8.03 -7.20
CA GLY A 92 -3.62 -6.93 -7.99
C GLY A 92 -4.31 -7.41 -9.27
N GLU A 93 -5.22 -6.59 -9.81
CA GLU A 93 -5.93 -6.85 -11.07
C GLU A 93 -4.98 -6.99 -12.28
N ARG A 94 -3.79 -6.37 -12.23
CA ARG A 94 -2.77 -6.47 -13.28
C ARG A 94 -1.52 -7.23 -12.88
N PHE A 95 -1.06 -7.05 -11.65
CA PHE A 95 0.21 -7.58 -11.17
C PHE A 95 0.09 -8.12 -9.74
N GLY A 96 0.85 -9.17 -9.44
CA GLY A 96 1.09 -9.56 -8.05
C GLY A 96 2.12 -8.64 -7.41
N LEU A 97 1.82 -8.10 -6.23
CA LEU A 97 2.79 -7.40 -5.39
C LEU A 97 3.27 -8.35 -4.28
N PRO A 98 4.52 -8.84 -4.35
CA PRO A 98 5.05 -9.71 -3.31
C PRO A 98 5.19 -8.95 -1.99
N LEU A 99 4.70 -9.56 -0.92
CA LEU A 99 4.79 -9.09 0.44
C LEU A 99 5.39 -10.21 1.30
N ARG A 100 5.89 -9.85 2.48
CA ARG A 100 6.14 -10.80 3.56
C ARG A 100 5.73 -10.16 4.88
N LEU A 101 5.57 -10.98 5.90
CA LEU A 101 5.55 -10.53 7.28
C LEU A 101 6.90 -10.91 7.89
N ASP A 102 7.47 -10.02 8.69
CA ASP A 102 8.63 -10.36 9.52
C ASP A 102 8.18 -11.04 10.83
N GLY A 103 9.14 -11.36 11.70
CA GLY A 103 8.88 -12.03 12.97
C GLY A 103 8.04 -11.21 13.97
N ASP A 104 7.82 -9.92 13.69
CA ASP A 104 6.97 -9.02 14.48
C ASP A 104 5.66 -8.70 13.73
N ASP A 105 5.23 -9.53 12.79
CA ASP A 105 4.08 -9.33 11.89
C ASP A 105 4.02 -7.94 11.22
N VAL A 106 5.19 -7.35 10.92
CA VAL A 106 5.28 -6.13 10.10
C VAL A 106 5.44 -6.50 8.64
N TYR A 107 4.66 -5.88 7.77
CA TYR A 107 4.82 -6.07 6.33
C TYR A 107 6.20 -5.64 5.87
N GLU A 108 6.77 -6.44 4.97
CA GLU A 108 7.93 -6.05 4.20
C GLU A 108 7.56 -6.11 2.72
N VAL A 109 7.85 -5.02 2.02
CA VAL A 109 7.43 -4.80 0.63
C VAL A 109 8.60 -5.07 -0.31
N TRP A 110 8.33 -5.74 -1.43
CA TRP A 110 9.36 -5.97 -2.44
C TRP A 110 9.77 -4.67 -3.14
N ASP A 111 11.04 -4.29 -2.94
CA ASP A 111 11.63 -3.05 -3.42
C ASP A 111 13.02 -3.29 -4.04
N THR A 112 13.13 -3.06 -5.34
CA THR A 112 14.41 -3.14 -6.10
C THR A 112 15.27 -4.40 -5.85
N GLY A 113 14.65 -5.58 -5.76
CA GLY A 113 15.38 -6.83 -5.58
C GLY A 113 15.50 -7.31 -4.14
N ARG A 114 14.93 -6.58 -3.17
CA ARG A 114 14.93 -6.97 -1.76
C ARG A 114 13.62 -6.58 -1.08
N PHE A 115 13.20 -7.36 -0.10
CA PHE A 115 12.12 -6.95 0.79
C PHE A 115 12.60 -5.93 1.84
N ARG A 116 11.83 -4.86 2.03
CA ARG A 116 12.10 -3.83 3.04
C ARG A 116 10.96 -3.74 4.03
N ARG A 117 11.29 -3.84 5.32
CA ARG A 117 10.34 -3.64 6.42
C ARG A 117 9.69 -2.27 6.31
N LEU A 118 8.36 -2.25 6.36
CA LEU A 118 7.55 -1.04 6.24
C LEU A 118 7.81 -0.10 7.42
N ARG A 119 7.96 1.19 7.12
CA ARG A 119 8.02 2.28 8.10
C ARG A 119 6.91 3.27 7.82
N THR A 120 6.09 3.57 8.81
CA THR A 120 4.98 4.54 8.67
C THR A 120 5.45 5.98 8.83
N ASP A 121 6.66 6.20 9.37
CA ASP A 121 7.22 7.50 9.73
C ASP A 121 8.47 7.90 8.91
N ALA A 122 8.96 7.00 8.05
CA ALA A 122 10.21 7.16 7.33
C ALA A 122 10.15 6.59 5.91
N VAL A 123 11.05 7.06 5.03
CA VAL A 123 11.25 6.53 3.68
C VAL A 123 12.52 5.69 3.63
N THR A 124 12.34 4.37 3.59
CA THR A 124 13.40 3.37 3.42
C THR A 124 13.34 2.67 2.07
N LEU A 125 12.21 2.74 1.37
CA LEU A 125 12.08 2.25 -0.02
C LEU A 125 13.02 3.01 -0.95
N THR A 126 13.86 2.27 -1.67
CA THR A 126 14.81 2.79 -2.65
C THR A 126 14.10 3.45 -3.82
N ARG A 127 12.94 2.95 -4.25
CA ARG A 127 12.15 3.60 -5.31
C ARG A 127 11.70 5.02 -4.97
N CYS A 128 11.63 5.34 -3.68
CA CYS A 128 11.23 6.65 -3.19
C CYS A 128 12.44 7.54 -2.86
N ARG A 129 13.66 7.19 -3.27
CA ARG A 129 14.86 8.02 -3.08
C ARG A 129 15.37 8.50 -4.42
#